data_AF-A0A529VZF2-F1
#
_entry.id   AF-A0A529VZF2-F1
#
_cell.length_a   1.000
_cell.length_b   1.000
_cell.length_c   1.000
_cell.angle_alpha   90.00
_cell.angle_beta   90.00
_cell.angle_gamma   90.00
#
_symmetry.space_group_name_H-M   'P 1'
#
loop_
_entity.id
_entity.type
_entity.pdbx_description
1 polymer ?
#
loop_
_entity_poly.entity_id
_entity_poly.type
_entity_poly.pdbx_seq_one_letter_code
_entity_poly.pdbx_strand_id
1 'polypeptide(L)' 'MPRQLDLRSGKPVWSAYRSPAVPAERLTRDAKTDVLIVGMGISGAMMAEALTRDGHAVICIDRRG' A
#
# COMPACT_ATOMS: atom_id res chain seq x y z
N MET A 1 -6.53 -27.80 17.89
CA MET A 1 -5.59 -27.07 18.76
C MET A 1 -5.28 -25.72 18.12
N PRO A 2 -5.35 -24.60 18.83
CA PRO A 2 -4.96 -23.30 18.28
C PRO A 2 -3.46 -23.28 17.99
N ARG A 3 -3.08 -22.70 16.86
CA ARG A 3 -1.67 -22.54 16.47
C ARG A 3 -0.99 -21.56 17.42
N GLN A 4 0.09 -21.99 18.07
CA GLN A 4 0.92 -21.13 18.92
C GLN A 4 2.07 -20.53 18.09
N LEU A 5 2.23 -19.20 18.14
CA LEU A 5 3.28 -18.47 17.43
C LEU A 5 4.27 -17.86 18.43
N ASP A 6 5.56 -17.95 18.11
CA ASP A 6 6.59 -17.19 18.82
C ASP A 6 6.69 -15.76 18.27
N LEU A 7 6.29 -14.80 19.09
CA LEU A 7 6.27 -13.37 18.76
C LEU A 7 7.60 -12.66 19.09
N ARG A 8 8.59 -13.36 19.63
CA ARG A 8 9.89 -12.79 20.04
C ARG A 8 11.00 -12.97 19.00
N SER A 9 10.66 -13.50 17.82
CA SER A 9 11.59 -13.73 16.72
C SER A 9 12.12 -12.46 16.04
N GLY A 10 11.60 -11.27 16.40
CA GLY A 10 11.91 -10.01 15.72
C GLY A 10 11.32 -9.90 14.31
N LYS A 11 10.55 -10.91 13.86
CA LYS A 11 9.82 -10.88 12.59
C LYS A 11 8.34 -10.59 12.87
N PRO A 12 7.73 -9.64 12.15
CA PRO A 12 6.32 -9.36 12.32
C PRO A 12 5.46 -10.54 11.86
N VAL A 13 4.39 -10.83 12.58
CA VAL A 13 3.49 -11.97 12.28
C VAL A 13 2.96 -11.93 10.85
N TRP A 14 2.66 -10.74 10.32
CA TRP A 14 2.13 -10.58 8.97
C TRP A 14 3.12 -10.93 7.86
N SER A 15 4.43 -11.04 8.15
CA SER A 15 5.40 -11.50 7.14
C SER A 15 5.27 -13.00 6.84
N ALA A 16 4.61 -13.77 7.71
CA ALA A 16 4.35 -15.19 7.47
C ALA A 16 3.21 -15.42 6.46
N TYR A 17 2.49 -14.37 6.07
CA TYR A 17 1.36 -14.43 5.17
C TYR A 17 1.64 -13.62 3.92
N ARG A 18 1.21 -14.14 2.77
CA ARG A 18 1.31 -13.40 1.51
C ARG A 18 0.37 -12.20 1.58
N SER A 19 0.89 -11.00 1.31
CA SER A 19 0.02 -9.84 1.07
C SER A 19 -0.74 -10.03 -0.24
N PRO A 20 -2.06 -9.74 -0.27
CA PRO A 20 -2.81 -9.76 -1.52
C PRO A 20 -2.19 -8.79 -2.52
N ALA A 21 -2.21 -9.15 -3.80
CA ALA A 21 -1.81 -8.25 -4.86
C ALA A 21 -2.86 -7.14 -4.96
N VAL A 22 -2.41 -5.89 -4.97
CA VAL A 22 -3.27 -4.74 -5.27
C VAL A 22 -3.28 -4.58 -6.79
N PRO A 23 -4.45 -4.46 -7.44
CA PRO A 23 -4.50 -4.18 -8.87
C PRO A 23 -3.74 -2.89 -9.17
N ALA A 24 -2.83 -2.96 -10.13
CA ALA A 24 -2.03 -1.83 -10.55
C ALA A 24 -1.68 -1.98 -12.04
N GLU A 25 -1.47 -0.85 -12.69
CA GLU A 25 -1.16 -0.76 -14.11
C GLU A 25 0.13 0.03 -14.32
N ARG A 26 0.86 -0.30 -15.38
CA ARG A 26 2.02 0.51 -15.76
C ARG A 26 1.54 1.88 -16.26
N LEU A 27 2.25 2.91 -15.83
CA LEU A 27 2.12 4.24 -16.42
C LEU A 27 2.66 4.19 -17.86
N THR A 28 1.78 4.28 -18.85
CA THR A 28 2.11 4.19 -20.29
C THR A 28 2.23 5.55 -20.97
N ARG A 29 1.79 6.61 -20.29
CA ARG A 29 1.80 8.00 -20.76
C ARG A 29 1.82 8.94 -19.55
N ASP A 30 2.16 10.20 -19.78
CA ASP A 30 2.11 11.21 -18.74
C ASP A 30 0.70 11.34 -18.15
N ALA A 31 0.64 11.48 -16.83
CA ALA A 31 -0.59 11.69 -16.07
C ALA A 31 -0.46 12.92 -15.19
N LYS A 32 -1.58 13.63 -14.99
CA LYS A 32 -1.67 14.78 -14.09
C LYS A 32 -2.57 14.42 -12.91
N THR A 33 -2.22 14.93 -11.75
CA THR A 33 -2.91 14.69 -10.48
C THR A 33 -2.63 15.86 -9.54
N ASP A 34 -3.47 16.06 -8.53
CA ASP A 34 -3.22 17.07 -7.50
C ASP A 34 -2.08 16.61 -6.57
N VAL A 35 -2.09 15.33 -6.19
CA VAL A 35 -1.09 14.72 -5.30
C VAL A 35 -0.59 13.39 -5.86
N LEU A 36 0.74 13.24 -5.90
CA LEU A 36 1.41 11.97 -6.17
C LEU A 36 1.93 11.37 -4.85
N ILE A 37 1.51 10.14 -4.54
CA ILE A 37 2.02 9.37 -3.42
C ILE A 37 3.03 8.34 -3.92
N VAL A 38 4.24 8.37 -3.38
CA VAL A 38 5.32 7.42 -3.69
C VAL A 38 5.48 6.43 -2.54
N GLY A 39 5.11 5.18 -2.79
CA GLY A 39 5.13 4.08 -1.82
C GLY A 39 3.76 3.81 -1.19
N MET A 40 3.22 2.62 -1.48
CA MET A 40 1.94 2.10 -0.99
C MET A 40 2.13 1.10 0.15
N GLY A 41 2.83 1.56 1.18
CA GLY A 41 2.75 0.98 2.52
C GLY A 41 1.48 1.44 3.25
N ILE A 42 1.36 1.11 4.54
CA ILE A 42 0.19 1.48 5.34
C ILE A 42 -0.03 3.00 5.38
N SER A 43 1.05 3.77 5.56
CA SER A 43 0.97 5.23 5.60
C SER A 43 0.49 5.82 4.27
N GLY A 44 1.05 5.35 3.14
CA GLY A 44 0.66 5.80 1.81
C GLY A 44 -0.81 5.50 1.51
N ALA A 45 -1.29 4.31 1.90
CA ALA A 45 -2.69 3.93 1.76
C ALA A 45 -3.64 4.84 2.59
N MET A 46 -3.28 5.14 3.84
CA MET A 46 -4.08 6.03 4.70
C MET A 46 -4.07 7.47 4.17
N MET A 47 -2.95 7.94 3.63
CA MET A 47 -2.86 9.26 2.99
C MET A 47 -3.73 9.31 1.73
N ALA A 48 -3.68 8.27 0.89
CA ALA A 48 -4.49 8.18 -0.33
C ALA A 48 -5.99 8.23 -0.01
N GLU A 49 -6.44 7.48 1.01
CA GLU A 49 -7.83 7.51 1.48
C GLU A 49 -8.22 8.91 1.94
N ALA A 50 -7.43 9.53 2.83
CA ALA A 50 -7.79 10.82 3.39
C ALA A 50 -7.86 11.92 2.32
N LEU A 51 -6.89 11.95 1.41
CA LEU A 51 -6.82 12.95 0.34
C LEU A 51 -7.91 12.78 -0.71
N THR A 52 -8.22 11.53 -1.09
CA THR A 52 -9.32 11.27 -2.03
C THR A 52 -10.68 11.57 -1.41
N ARG A 53 -10.86 11.28 -0.11
CA ARG A 53 -12.06 11.67 0.65
C ARG A 53 -12.24 13.19 0.73
N ASP A 54 -11.14 13.95 0.76
CA ASP A 54 -11.14 15.42 0.72
C ASP A 54 -11.30 15.98 -0.72
N GLY A 55 -11.44 15.11 -1.73
CA GLY A 55 -11.76 15.49 -3.12
C GLY A 55 -10.55 15.70 -4.03
N HIS A 56 -9.34 15.37 -3.58
CA HIS A 56 -8.14 15.47 -4.42
C HIS A 56 -8.05 14.34 -5.45
N ALA A 57 -7.60 14.67 -6.66
CA ALA A 57 -7.10 13.68 -7.60
C ALA A 57 -5.74 13.17 -7.10
N VAL A 58 -5.68 11.88 -6.76
CA VAL A 58 -4.48 11.23 -6.22
C VAL A 58 -4.02 10.11 -7.14
N ILE A 59 -2.73 10.12 -7.50
CA ILE A 59 -2.04 8.99 -8.13
C ILE A 59 -1.09 8.36 -7.11
N CYS A 60 -1.08 7.04 -7.06
CA CYS A 60 -0.19 6.26 -6.21
C CYS A 60 0.79 5.46 -7.08
N ILE A 61 2.08 5.45 -6.72
CA ILE A 61 3.08 4.59 -7.36
C ILE A 61 3.80 3.75 -6.31
N ASP A 62 4.04 2.47 -6.59
CA ASP A 62 4.82 1.58 -5.73
C ASP A 62 5.71 0.66 -6.57
N ARG A 63 6.84 0.24 -6.01
CA ARG A 63 7.76 -0.70 -6.65
C ARG A 63 7.22 -2.12 -6.78
N ARG A 64 6.19 -2.48 -6.01
CA ARG A 64 5.55 -3.80 -6.00
C ARG A 64 4.75 -4.08 -7.28
N GLY A 65 4.52 -3.05 -8.10
CA GLY A 65 3.67 -3.11 -9.28
C GLY A 65 2.43 -2.29 -9.05
#